data_AF-A0A661S1J1-F1
#
_entry.id   AF-A0A661S1J1-F1
#
_cell.length_a   1.000
_cell.length_b   1.000
_cell.length_c   1.000
_cell.angle_alpha   90.00
_cell.angle_beta   90.00
_cell.angle_gamma   90.00
#
_symmetry.space_group_name_H-M   'P 1'
#
loop_
_entity.id
_entity.type
_entity.pdbx_description
1 polymer ?
#
loop_
_entity_poly.entity_id
_entity_poly.type
_entity_poly.pdbx_seq_one_letter_code
_entity_poly.pdbx_strand_id
1 'polypeptide(L)' 'MKEKTDILFGFHSVYEALKAKKRIVYKIYISKKRSRQRTEKIEILARKDNIQLE' A
#
# COMPACT_ATOMS: atom_id res chain seq x y z
N MET A 1 -4.70 -23.92 -3.79
CA MET A 1 -5.26 -22.65 -4.32
C MET A 1 -4.11 -21.86 -4.92
N LYS A 2 -4.20 -21.42 -6.18
CA LYS A 2 -3.16 -20.58 -6.80
C LYS A 2 -3.23 -19.21 -6.15
N GLU A 3 -2.19 -18.76 -5.45
CA GLU A 3 -2.13 -17.38 -4.96
C GLU A 3 -2.16 -16.44 -6.16
N LYS A 4 -3.30 -15.79 -6.40
CA LYS A 4 -3.40 -14.75 -7.42
C LYS A 4 -2.78 -13.50 -6.85
N THR A 5 -1.59 -13.19 -7.35
CA THR A 5 -0.92 -11.92 -7.10
C THR A 5 -1.63 -10.82 -7.89
N ASP A 6 -2.41 -9.99 -7.20
CA ASP A 6 -3.10 -8.84 -7.79
C ASP A 6 -2.38 -7.53 -7.42
N ILE A 7 -2.39 -6.56 -8.33
CA ILE A 7 -1.87 -5.21 -8.10
C ILE A 7 -3.05 -4.25 -7.90
N LEU A 8 -3.01 -3.47 -6.82
CA LEU A 8 -3.95 -2.38 -6.58
C LEU A 8 -3.33 -1.04 -7.00
N PHE A 9 -4.08 -0.27 -7.76
CA PHE A 9 -3.66 1.05 -8.24
C PHE A 9 -4.43 2.16 -7.55
N GLY A 10 -3.75 3.30 -7.40
CA GLY A 10 -4.35 4.52 -6.88
C GLY A 10 -4.35 4.62 -5.37
N PHE A 11 -4.32 5.87 -4.90
CA PHE A 11 -4.18 6.18 -3.48
C PHE A 11 -5.30 5.58 -2.62
N HIS A 12 -6.56 5.77 -3.04
CA HIS A 12 -7.72 5.37 -2.24
C HIS A 12 -7.80 3.85 -2.05
N SER A 13 -7.71 3.10 -3.14
CA SER A 13 -7.79 1.63 -3.10
C SER A 13 -6.66 1.00 -2.29
N VAL A 14 -5.44 1.54 -2.39
CA VAL A 14 -4.30 1.07 -1.57
C VAL A 14 -4.50 1.42 -0.10
N TYR A 15 -4.93 2.64 0.20
CA TYR A 15 -5.20 3.07 1.58
C TYR A 15 -6.25 2.21 2.26
N GLU A 16 -7.38 1.94 1.61
CA GLU A 16 -8.43 1.08 2.17
C GLU A 16 -7.98 -0.37 2.30
N ALA A 17 -7.18 -0.88 1.36
CA ALA A 17 -6.63 -2.24 1.46
C ALA A 17 -5.72 -2.40 2.68
N LEU A 18 -4.84 -1.42 2.94
CA LEU A 18 -3.97 -1.41 4.13
C LEU A 18 -4.77 -1.26 5.42
N LYS A 19 -5.75 -0.34 5.43
CA LYS A 19 -6.59 -0.09 6.60
C LYS A 19 -7.48 -1.29 6.97
N ALA A 20 -8.06 -1.96 5.97
CA ALA A 20 -8.99 -3.06 6.19
C ALA A 20 -8.30 -4.36 6.65
N LYS A 21 -7.00 -4.52 6.40
CA LYS A 21 -6.21 -5.71 6.76
C LYS A 21 -6.79 -7.05 6.26
N LYS A 22 -7.58 -7.01 5.18
CA LYS A 22 -8.19 -8.20 4.54
C LYS A 22 -7.32 -8.81 3.44
N ARG A 23 -6.18 -8.19 3.13
CA ARG A 23 -5.24 -8.62 2.09
C ARG A 23 -3.84 -8.67 2.68
N ILE A 24 -3.05 -9.65 2.25
CA ILE A 24 -1.61 -9.68 2.52
C ILE A 24 -0.95 -8.76 1.50
N VAL A 25 -0.34 -7.67 1.97
CA VAL A 25 0.39 -6.72 1.13
C VAL A 25 1.88 -6.94 1.34
N TYR A 26 2.55 -7.47 0.33
CA TYR A 26 3.97 -7.80 0.36
C TYR A 26 4.85 -6.59 0.02
N LYS A 27 4.38 -5.70 -0.84
CA LYS A 27 5.18 -4.56 -1.32
C LYS A 27 4.32 -3.41 -1.80
N ILE A 28 4.76 -2.18 -1.57
CA ILE A 28 4.09 -0.96 -2.00
C ILE A 28 5.08 -0.13 -2.81
N TYR A 29 4.67 0.26 -4.01
CA TYR A 29 5.45 1.12 -4.89
C TYR A 29 4.87 2.53 -4.89
N ILE A 30 5.72 3.53 -4.68
CA ILE A 30 5.32 4.93 -4.59
C ILE A 30 6.17 5.78 -5.53
N SER A 31 5.53 6.46 -6.48
CA SER A 31 6.23 7.37 -7.41
C SER A 31 7.08 8.41 -6.68
N LYS A 32 8.27 8.71 -7.22
CA LYS A 32 9.12 9.80 -6.73
C LYS A 32 8.45 11.17 -6.89
N LYS A 33 7.58 11.34 -7.88
CA LYS A 33 6.79 12.57 -8.13
C LYS A 33 5.39 12.43 -7.53
N ARG A 34 5.30 12.42 -6.19
CA ARG A 34 4.05 12.22 -5.44
C ARG A 34 3.58 13.44 -4.67
N SER A 35 2.28 13.49 -4.40
CA SER A 35 1.71 14.42 -3.41
C SER A 35 2.01 13.92 -1.99
N ARG A 36 2.99 14.53 -1.31
CA ARG A 36 3.49 14.10 0.01
C ARG A 36 2.36 13.86 1.02
N GLN A 37 1.43 14.81 1.18
CA GLN A 37 0.34 14.74 2.16
C GLN A 37 -0.55 13.49 2.01
N ARG A 38 -0.84 13.06 0.77
CA ARG A 38 -1.66 11.86 0.57
C ARG A 38 -0.82 10.63 0.89
N THR A 39 0.32 10.47 0.24
CA THR A 39 1.16 9.27 0.37
C THR A 39 1.69 9.03 1.78
N GLU A 40 1.86 10.07 2.60
CA GLU A 40 2.25 9.93 4.01
C GLU A 40 1.32 8.99 4.80
N LYS A 41 0.02 9.02 4.53
CA LYS A 41 -0.95 8.10 5.17
C LYS A 41 -0.67 6.63 4.83
N ILE A 42 -0.26 6.37 3.59
CA ILE A 42 0.12 5.01 3.15
C ILE A 42 1.46 4.63 3.79
N GLU A 43 2.44 5.52 3.82
CA GLU A 43 3.75 5.27 4.42
C GLU A 43 3.63 4.94 5.92
N ILE A 44 2.79 5.66 6.67
CA ILE A 44 2.54 5.40 8.09
C ILE A 44 1.94 4.00 8.31
N LEU A 45 0.91 3.64 7.54
CA LEU A 45 0.27 2.32 7.64
C LEU A 45 1.25 1.20 7.26
N ALA A 46 2.01 1.40 6.18
CA ALA A 46 3.02 0.45 5.72
C ALA A 46 4.10 0.20 6.77
N ARG A 47 4.63 1.27 7.39
CA ARG A 47 5.63 1.15 8.46
C ARG A 47 5.09 0.42 9.69
N LYS A 48 3.85 0.71 10.09
CA LYS A 48 3.19 0.02 11.22
C LYS A 48 3.10 -1.48 11.01
N ASP A 49 2.87 -1.90 9.77
CA ASP A 49 2.70 -3.30 9.39
C ASP A 49 4.01 -3.92 8.81
N ASN A 50 5.16 -3.23 8.92
CA ASN A 50 6.48 -3.63 8.41
C ASN A 50 6.49 -4.02 6.92
N ILE A 51 5.73 -3.30 6.10
CA ILE A 51 5.63 -3.52 4.66
C ILE A 51 6.73 -2.74 3.93
N GLN A 52 7.40 -3.38 2.98
CA GLN A 52 8.44 -2.76 2.16
C GLN A 52 7.87 -1.67 1.23
N LEU A 53 8.51 -0.49 1.27
CA LEU A 53 8.21 0.65 0.40
C LEU A 53 9.34 0.84 -0.63
N GLU A 54 8.98 1.04 -1.90
CA GLU A 54 9.93 1.29 -3.01
C GLU A 54 9.52 2.48 -3.89
#